data_AF-A0A9Q0G6I0-F1
#
_entry.id   AF-A0A9Q0G6I0-F1
#
_cell.length_a   1.000
_cell.length_b   1.000
_cell.length_c   1.000
_cell.angle_alpha   90.00
_cell.angle_beta   90.00
_cell.angle_gamma   90.00
#
_symmetry.space_group_name_H-M   'P 1'
#
loop_
_entity.id
_entity.type
_entity.pdbx_description
1 polymer ?
#
loop_
_entity_poly.entity_id
_entity_poly.type
_entity_poly.pdbx_seq_one_letter_code
_entity_poly.pdbx_strand_id
1 'polypeptide(L)'
;MGITKREQKTPSSTSPCAQLKEAYHNCFNRWYSEKFVKGQWDKEECVIEWQKYRACLSEHLDDKLLARFMEAETIPADLGKPAADGAAAGVVR
;
A
#
# COMPACT_ATOMS: atom_id res chain seq x y z
N MET A 1 -14.08 -12.17 -38.70
CA MET A 1 -12.85 -12.35 -37.91
C MET A 1 -12.60 -11.00 -37.22
N GLY A 2 -12.80 -10.75 -35.93
CA GLY A 2 -12.73 -11.55 -34.72
C GLY A 2 -11.83 -10.80 -33.73
N ILE A 3 -12.28 -9.66 -33.19
CA ILE A 3 -11.52 -8.90 -32.18
C ILE A 3 -11.72 -9.63 -30.85
N THR A 4 -10.79 -10.50 -30.47
CA THR A 4 -10.79 -11.13 -29.15
C THR A 4 -10.46 -10.06 -28.11
N LYS A 5 -11.51 -9.42 -27.58
CA LYS A 5 -11.42 -8.61 -26.35
C LYS A 5 -10.94 -9.56 -25.26
N ARG A 6 -9.65 -9.48 -24.89
CA ARG A 6 -9.17 -10.04 -23.62
C ARG A 6 -10.05 -9.41 -22.55
N GLU A 7 -10.84 -10.26 -21.89
CA GLU A 7 -11.57 -9.92 -20.68
C GLU A 7 -10.52 -9.37 -19.69
N GLN A 8 -10.39 -8.04 -19.64
CA GLN A 8 -9.62 -7.40 -18.59
C GLN A 8 -10.41 -7.68 -17.33
N LYS A 9 -9.94 -8.68 -16.57
CA LYS A 9 -10.44 -9.04 -15.26
C LYS A 9 -10.13 -7.87 -14.32
N THR A 10 -10.83 -6.76 -14.50
CA THR A 10 -11.00 -5.76 -13.45
C THR A 10 -11.54 -6.53 -12.25
N PRO A 11 -10.97 -6.36 -11.05
CA PRO A 11 -11.45 -7.06 -9.87
C PRO A 11 -12.87 -6.54 -9.61
N SER A 12 -13.82 -7.32 -10.12
CA SER A 12 -15.25 -7.17 -9.93
C SER A 12 -15.53 -6.96 -8.45
N SER A 13 -16.53 -6.17 -8.13
CA SER A 13 -17.11 -5.98 -6.79
C SER A 13 -17.57 -7.29 -6.09
N THR A 14 -17.26 -8.45 -6.69
CA THR A 14 -17.53 -9.82 -6.24
C THR A 14 -16.30 -10.53 -5.67
N SER A 15 -15.19 -9.83 -5.44
CA SER A 15 -14.06 -10.44 -4.72
C SER A 15 -14.46 -10.75 -3.27
N PRO A 16 -14.07 -11.91 -2.70
CA PRO A 16 -14.30 -12.22 -1.28
C PRO A 16 -13.68 -11.16 -0.34
N CYS A 17 -12.68 -10.40 -0.82
CA CYS A 17 -12.00 -9.38 -0.04
C CYS A 17 -12.46 -7.94 -0.35
N ALA A 18 -13.53 -7.75 -1.12
CA ALA A 18 -13.94 -6.42 -1.61
C ALA A 18 -14.26 -5.42 -0.47
N GLN A 19 -14.95 -5.86 0.58
CA GLN A 19 -15.29 -5.01 1.73
C GLN A 19 -14.04 -4.62 2.55
N LEU A 20 -13.09 -5.55 2.72
CA LEU A 20 -11.84 -5.29 3.43
C LEU A 20 -10.93 -4.35 2.63
N LYS A 21 -10.92 -4.51 1.30
CA LYS A 21 -10.26 -3.59 0.38
C LYS A 21 -10.82 -2.17 0.53
N GLU A 22 -12.15 -2.02 0.50
CA GLU A 22 -12.80 -0.71 0.62
C GLU A 22 -12.49 -0.04 1.97
N ALA A 23 -12.55 -0.78 3.08
CA ALA A 23 -12.18 -0.27 4.40
C ALA A 23 -10.73 0.25 4.45
N TYR A 24 -9.78 -0.52 3.89
CA TYR A 24 -8.39 -0.10 3.80
C TYR A 24 -8.21 1.14 2.92
N HIS A 25 -8.82 1.17 1.73
CA HIS A 25 -8.73 2.33 0.84
C HIS A 25 -9.32 3.60 1.47
N ASN A 26 -10.46 3.50 2.15
CA ASN A 26 -11.07 4.64 2.83
C ASN A 26 -10.15 5.19 3.94
N CYS A 27 -9.55 4.31 4.74
CA CYS A 27 -8.55 4.72 5.73
C CYS A 27 -7.35 5.40 5.06
N PHE A 28 -6.75 4.74 4.06
CA PHE A 28 -5.56 5.21 3.37
C PHE A 28 -5.78 6.57 2.71
N ASN A 29 -6.91 6.77 2.02
CA ASN A 29 -7.21 8.04 1.34
C ASN A 29 -7.35 9.20 2.33
N ARG A 30 -7.97 8.96 3.50
CA ARG A 30 -8.06 9.95 4.58
C ARG A 30 -6.67 10.28 5.11
N TRP A 31 -5.90 9.26 5.50
CA TRP A 31 -4.53 9.44 6.00
C TRP A 31 -3.64 10.16 4.99
N TYR A 32 -3.73 9.79 3.70
CA TYR A 32 -2.94 10.40 2.64
C TYR A 32 -3.23 11.91 2.54
N SER A 33 -4.52 12.26 2.50
CA SER A 33 -4.97 13.65 2.33
C SER A 33 -4.71 14.52 3.57
N GLU A 34 -4.76 13.93 4.76
CA GLU A 34 -4.71 14.70 6.01
C GLU A 34 -3.33 14.71 6.67
N LYS A 35 -2.54 13.65 6.49
CA LYS A 35 -1.27 13.39 7.20
C LYS A 35 -0.10 13.37 6.22
N PHE A 36 -0.14 12.46 5.23
CA PHE A 36 1.00 12.20 4.35
C PHE A 36 1.44 13.43 3.58
N VAL A 37 0.50 14.11 2.91
CA VAL A 37 0.78 15.33 2.12
C VAL A 37 1.23 16.51 2.99
N LYS A 38 1.03 16.45 4.31
CA LYS A 38 1.47 17.48 5.27
C LYS A 38 2.80 17.11 5.96
N GLY A 39 3.46 16.04 5.52
CA GLY A 39 4.73 15.59 6.11
C GLY A 39 4.58 14.73 7.37
N GLN A 40 3.37 14.32 7.74
CA GLN A 40 3.14 13.39 8.86
C GLN A 40 3.06 11.97 8.30
N TRP A 41 4.12 11.18 8.51
CA TRP A 41 4.31 9.87 7.89
C TRP A 41 4.18 8.70 8.86
N ASP A 42 3.49 8.90 9.97
CA ASP A 42 3.24 7.85 10.95
C ASP A 42 2.56 6.65 10.29
N LYS A 43 3.14 5.47 10.49
CA LYS A 43 2.82 4.26 9.72
C LYS A 43 1.62 3.48 10.28
N GLU A 44 1.03 3.93 11.38
CA GLU A 44 0.16 3.07 12.21
C GLU A 44 -1.35 3.18 11.90
N GLU A 45 -1.83 4.31 11.35
CA GLU A 45 -3.28 4.63 11.27
C GLU A 45 -4.14 3.64 10.46
N CYS A 46 -3.57 2.94 9.48
CA CYS A 46 -4.31 2.01 8.62
C CYS A 46 -3.75 0.57 8.65
N VAL A 47 -2.88 0.26 9.62
CA VAL A 47 -2.25 -1.07 9.72
C VAL A 47 -3.30 -2.14 9.98
N ILE A 48 -4.31 -1.87 10.81
CA ILE A 48 -5.33 -2.86 11.16
C ILE A 48 -6.16 -3.25 9.94
N GLU A 49 -6.63 -2.27 9.17
CA GLU A 49 -7.38 -2.49 7.94
C GLU A 49 -6.52 -3.20 6.90
N TRP A 50 -5.25 -2.81 6.79
CA TRP A 50 -4.28 -3.45 5.90
C TRP A 50 -4.07 -4.92 6.25
N GLN A 51 -3.87 -5.26 7.52
CA GLN A 51 -3.64 -6.64 7.96
C GLN A 51 -4.86 -7.52 7.65
N LYS A 52 -6.07 -7.03 7.91
CA LYS A 52 -7.31 -7.76 7.57
C LYS A 52 -7.42 -8.01 6.07
N TYR A 53 -7.16 -6.98 5.26
CA TYR A 53 -7.20 -7.12 3.81
C TYR A 53 -6.14 -8.10 3.29
N ARG A 54 -4.89 -8.00 3.77
CA ARG A 54 -3.79 -8.90 3.40
C ARG A 54 -4.09 -10.35 3.78
N ALA A 55 -4.63 -10.60 4.97
CA ALA A 55 -5.02 -11.94 5.40
C ALA A 55 -6.04 -12.55 4.43
N CYS A 56 -7.11 -11.83 4.09
CA CYS A 56 -8.09 -12.30 3.12
C CYS A 56 -7.47 -12.60 1.74
N LEU A 57 -6.55 -11.74 1.27
CA LEU A 57 -5.86 -12.00 0.01
C LEU A 57 -4.98 -13.26 0.08
N SER A 58 -4.30 -13.52 1.20
CA SER A 58 -3.48 -14.73 1.35
C SER A 58 -4.29 -16.03 1.29
N GLU A 59 -5.56 -15.98 1.69
CA GLU A 59 -6.46 -17.13 1.64
C GLU A 59 -7.11 -17.33 0.26
N HIS A 60 -7.30 -16.25 -0.51
CA HIS A 60 -8.11 -16.27 -1.74
C HIS A 60 -7.33 -15.97 -3.03
N LEU A 61 -6.03 -15.71 -2.97
CA LEU A 61 -5.20 -15.55 -4.17
C LEU A 61 -4.71 -16.91 -4.68
N ASP A 62 -5.38 -17.41 -5.72
CA ASP A 62 -4.93 -18.59 -6.48
C ASP A 62 -3.67 -18.31 -7.33
N ASP A 63 -3.40 -17.04 -7.61
CA ASP A 63 -2.28 -16.62 -8.43
C ASP A 63 -0.98 -16.66 -7.62
N LYS A 64 -0.22 -17.73 -7.84
CA LYS A 64 1.06 -17.99 -7.17
C LYS A 64 2.06 -16.84 -7.33
N LEU A 65 2.04 -16.10 -8.45
CA LEU A 65 2.95 -14.97 -8.65
C LEU A 65 2.54 -13.80 -7.76
N LEU A 66 1.26 -13.46 -7.73
CA LEU A 66 0.74 -12.38 -6.88
C LEU A 66 0.89 -12.70 -5.38
N ALA A 67 0.67 -13.96 -4.99
CA ALA A 67 0.91 -14.42 -3.63
C ALA A 67 2.39 -14.22 -3.23
N ARG A 68 3.35 -14.66 -4.06
CA ARG A 68 4.79 -14.48 -3.83
C ARG A 68 5.16 -13.01 -3.59
N PHE A 69 4.59 -12.08 -4.36
CA PHE A 69 4.85 -10.66 -4.18
C PHE A 69 4.33 -10.15 -2.83
N MET A 70 3.14 -10.59 -2.40
CA MET A 70 2.64 -10.21 -1.09
C MET A 70 3.44 -10.78 0.07
N GLU A 71 3.99 -12.00 -0.02
CA GLU A 71 4.89 -12.54 1.01
C GLU A 71 6.24 -11.80 1.04
N ALA A 72 6.76 -11.38 -0.12
CA ALA A 72 8.06 -10.71 -0.24
C ALA A 72 8.05 -9.28 0.32
N GLU A 73 6.89 -8.63 0.39
CA GLU A 73 6.72 -7.28 0.92
C GLU A 73 6.54 -7.33 2.46
N THR A 74 7.60 -7.73 3.17
CA THR A 74 7.88 -7.19 4.50
C THR A 74 8.96 -6.14 4.29
N ILE A 75 8.54 -4.92 3.98
CA ILE A 75 9.46 -3.78 3.82
C ILE A 75 10.32 -3.73 5.10
N PRO A 76 11.66 -3.90 5.02
CA PRO A 76 12.52 -3.73 6.17
C PRO A 76 12.29 -2.33 6.75
N ALA A 77 12.10 -2.24 8.06
CA ALA A 77 11.78 -1.00 8.77
C ALA A 77 12.81 0.14 8.61
N ASP A 78 13.88 -0.07 7.84
CA ASP A 78 15.05 0.80 7.74
C ASP A 78 14.95 1.92 6.68
N LEU A 79 14.07 1.80 5.68
CA LEU A 79 13.94 2.80 4.59
C LEU A 79 13.08 4.04 4.95
N GLY A 80 12.75 4.21 6.24
CA GLY A 80 11.85 5.27 6.73
C GLY A 80 12.51 6.30 7.64
N LYS A 81 13.83 6.48 7.58
CA LYS A 81 14.51 7.51 8.38
C LYS A 81 14.53 8.82 7.57
N PRO A 82 13.77 9.86 7.97
CA PRO A 82 13.91 11.16 7.34
C PRO A 82 15.34 11.66 7.63
N ALA A 83 16.07 12.01 6.57
CA ALA A 83 17.30 12.78 6.71
C ALA A 83 16.91 14.14 7.30
N ALA A 84 17.36 14.41 8.52
CA ALA A 84 17.14 15.66 9.21
C ALA A 84 17.70 16.84 8.41
N ASP A 85 16.90 17.90 8.30
CA ASP A 85 17.22 19.20 7.73
C ASP A 85 18.50 19.84 8.31
N GLY A 86 19.21 20.59 7.45
CA GLY A 86 20.55 21.11 7.70
C GLY A 86 20.68 22.42 8.48
N ALA A 87 21.92 22.87 8.67
CA ALA A 87 22.28 24.28 8.86
C ALA A 87 23.79 24.52 8.59
N ALA A 88 24.07 25.74 8.12
CA ALA A 88 25.26 26.22 7.42
C ALA A 88 26.51 26.50 8.28
N ALA A 89 27.68 26.57 7.64
CA ALA A 89 28.56 27.74 7.68
C ALA A 89 29.72 27.57 6.68
N GLY A 90 29.90 28.58 5.82
CA GLY A 90 31.11 28.73 5.02
C GLY A 90 32.31 29.20 5.85
N VAL A 91 33.42 29.38 5.13
CA VAL A 91 34.75 29.88 5.52
C VAL A 91 35.75 28.81 5.96
N VAL A 92 36.76 28.57 5.11
CA VAL A 92 38.15 28.68 5.54
C VAL A 92 38.99 29.28 4.40
N ARG A 93 39.88 30.20 4.78
CA ARG A 93 40.81 30.97 3.94
C ARG A 93 41.92 30.09 3.37
#